data_AF-A0A0W8IFN7-F1
#
_entry.id   AF-A0A0W8IFN7-F1
#
_cell.length_a   1.000
_cell.length_b   1.000
_cell.length_c   1.000
_cell.angle_alpha   90.00
_cell.angle_beta   90.00
_cell.angle_gamma   90.00
#
_symmetry.space_group_name_H-M   'P 1'
#
loop_
_entity.id
_entity.type
_entity.pdbx_description
1 polymer ?
#
loop_
_entity_poly.entity_id
_entity_poly.type
_entity_poly.pdbx_seq_one_letter_code
_entity_poly.pdbx_strand_id
1 'polypeptide(L)'
;MVLCPLCAEDLHLLTRAPFAAEEQAMALPLLLEEQEMTVLPVSAAARYEALVARSVLAFKDHGAIGLGAALGPGLARALRLALERAAEPGAPTPEPAHGPAPGRAAGAESLAEPRPAAGPATGPEPSAEPEAEPEAAPGAEPGAVRPRVWWLVSPPSSLRSRLSRGFDPVQVLLRHALGATGGELEYRGHRLRPGPGLVRPSRTATLGSLNPRHARQKSRGAQARRRRSVGSIALTRRGRALLPGAEVLLVDDVLTSGSTLAELHRVLSCAGARVHGAAVFAAAPGPGAAKESSLVRASPEA
;
A
#
# COMPACT_ATOMS: atom_id res chain seq x y z
N MET A 1 11.33 12.27 -20.47
CA MET A 1 11.79 13.40 -19.63
C MET A 1 12.59 12.85 -18.48
N VAL A 2 13.80 13.36 -18.29
CA VAL A 2 14.74 12.97 -17.22
C VAL A 2 15.18 14.27 -16.54
N LEU A 3 15.44 14.25 -15.23
CA LEU A 3 16.01 15.41 -14.54
C LEU A 3 17.44 15.64 -15.05
N CYS A 4 17.89 16.90 -15.10
CA CYS A 4 19.32 17.15 -15.24
C CYS A 4 20.06 16.65 -13.98
N PRO A 5 21.39 16.43 -14.06
CA PRO A 5 22.16 15.91 -12.92
C PRO A 5 22.01 16.72 -11.64
N LEU A 6 21.99 18.06 -11.73
CA LEU A 6 21.80 18.94 -10.58
C LEU A 6 20.42 18.77 -9.94
N CYS A 7 19.35 18.74 -10.73
CA CYS A 7 18.01 18.51 -10.19
C CYS A 7 17.83 17.09 -9.65
N ALA A 8 18.53 16.10 -10.18
CA ALA A 8 18.53 14.74 -9.64
C ALA A 8 19.22 14.69 -8.27
N GLU A 9 20.35 15.39 -8.11
CA GLU A 9 21.06 15.52 -6.83
C GLU A 9 20.23 16.31 -5.81
N ASP A 10 19.67 17.47 -6.19
CA ASP A 10 18.79 18.24 -5.32
C ASP A 10 17.59 17.41 -4.85
N LEU A 11 16.98 16.63 -5.75
CA LEU A 11 15.88 15.75 -5.40
C LEU A 11 16.33 14.62 -4.45
N HIS A 12 17.54 14.07 -4.66
CA HIS A 12 18.13 13.09 -3.75
C HIS A 12 18.30 13.68 -2.35
N LEU A 13 18.89 14.88 -2.25
CA LEU A 13 19.11 15.58 -0.99
C LEU A 13 17.79 15.93 -0.28
N LEU A 14 16.79 16.42 -1.02
CA LEU A 14 15.47 16.75 -0.49
C LEU A 14 14.70 15.52 0.01
N THR A 15 15.02 14.34 -0.50
CA THR A 15 14.33 13.09 -0.14
C THR A 15 15.18 12.18 0.73
N ARG A 16 16.38 12.59 1.17
CA ARG A 16 17.34 11.73 1.89
C ARG A 16 16.88 11.35 3.29
N ALA A 17 16.06 12.19 3.91
CA ALA A 17 15.57 12.06 5.28
C ALA A 17 14.04 12.07 5.29
N PRO A 18 13.39 10.89 5.31
CA PRO A 18 11.94 10.82 5.46
C PRO A 18 11.50 11.31 6.85
N PHE A 19 10.25 11.75 6.97
CA PHE A 19 9.71 12.33 8.22
C PHE A 19 8.24 11.92 8.45
N ALA A 20 7.77 12.06 9.69
CA ALA A 20 6.37 11.85 10.08
C ALA A 20 5.50 13.02 9.56
N ALA A 21 4.41 12.71 8.86
CA ALA A 21 3.60 13.67 8.11
C ALA A 21 2.12 13.69 8.54
N GLU A 22 1.75 12.87 9.52
CA GLU A 22 0.36 12.70 9.98
C GLU A 22 -0.25 13.97 10.58
N GLU A 23 0.53 14.78 11.30
CA GLU A 23 0.04 15.99 11.99
C GLU A 23 -0.55 17.04 11.01
N GLN A 24 -0.06 17.05 9.78
CA GLN A 24 -0.45 18.04 8.77
C GLN A 24 -1.75 17.62 8.04
N ALA A 25 -2.17 16.35 8.18
CA ALA A 25 -3.24 15.75 7.39
C ALA A 25 -4.50 15.52 8.23
N MET A 26 -5.37 16.54 8.23
CA MET A 26 -6.59 16.57 9.06
C MET A 26 -7.53 15.37 8.90
N ALA A 27 -7.56 14.71 7.74
CA ALA A 27 -8.54 13.67 7.44
C ALA A 27 -8.05 12.25 7.72
N LEU A 28 -6.83 12.08 8.23
CA LEU A 28 -6.36 10.78 8.67
C LEU A 28 -7.23 10.23 9.81
N PRO A 29 -7.43 8.91 9.87
CA PRO A 29 -8.20 8.30 10.94
C PRO A 29 -7.43 8.37 12.26
N LEU A 30 -8.17 8.45 13.35
CA LEU A 30 -7.65 8.24 14.69
C LEU A 30 -7.68 6.75 15.01
N LEU A 31 -6.59 6.25 15.57
CA LEU A 31 -6.42 4.88 16.04
C LEU A 31 -6.57 4.90 17.57
N LEU A 32 -7.23 3.88 18.10
CA LEU A 32 -7.43 3.68 19.52
C LEU A 32 -6.76 2.36 19.90
N GLU A 33 -5.64 2.45 20.61
CA GLU A 33 -4.89 1.30 21.10
C GLU A 33 -4.68 1.48 22.61
N GLU A 34 -5.10 0.50 23.41
CA GLU A 34 -4.83 0.44 24.86
C GLU A 34 -5.08 1.75 25.65
N GLN A 35 -6.10 2.53 25.24
CA GLN A 35 -6.51 3.84 25.79
C GLN A 35 -5.72 5.06 25.27
N GLU A 36 -4.76 4.88 24.37
CA GLU A 36 -4.11 5.97 23.64
C GLU A 36 -4.80 6.23 22.30
N MET A 37 -4.98 7.52 22.00
CA MET A 37 -5.53 8.00 20.73
C MET A 37 -4.39 8.56 19.88
N THR A 38 -4.05 7.86 18.81
CA THR A 38 -3.01 8.29 17.86
C THR A 38 -3.62 8.59 16.50
N VAL A 39 -2.92 9.36 15.66
CA VAL A 39 -3.29 9.52 14.26
C VAL A 39 -2.61 8.41 13.47
N LEU A 40 -3.25 7.87 12.43
CA LEU A 40 -2.62 6.89 11.53
C LEU A 40 -1.23 7.38 11.09
N PRO A 41 -0.14 6.66 11.43
CA PRO A 41 1.21 7.12 11.11
C PRO A 41 1.44 7.25 9.61
N VAL A 42 2.07 8.34 9.16
CA VAL A 42 2.39 8.55 7.74
C VAL A 42 3.82 9.01 7.57
N SER A 43 4.64 8.21 6.88
CA SER A 43 6.01 8.59 6.53
C SER A 43 6.07 9.23 5.15
N ALA A 44 6.60 10.44 5.05
CA ALA A 44 6.78 11.15 3.78
C ALA A 44 8.26 11.24 3.40
N ALA A 45 8.58 11.06 2.11
CA ALA A 45 9.95 11.22 1.65
C ALA A 45 10.40 12.69 1.57
N ALA A 46 9.48 13.61 1.23
CA ALA A 46 9.77 15.04 1.13
C ALA A 46 8.55 15.92 1.35
N ARG A 47 8.78 17.22 1.57
CA ARG A 47 7.73 18.25 1.53
C ARG A 47 7.32 18.51 0.07
N TYR A 48 6.03 18.67 -0.18
CA TYR A 48 5.48 18.92 -1.51
C TYR A 48 5.67 20.39 -1.92
N GLU A 49 6.91 20.75 -2.24
CA GLU A 49 7.31 22.13 -2.55
C GLU A 49 8.25 22.16 -3.77
N ALA A 50 8.28 23.29 -4.48
CA ALA A 50 9.21 23.61 -5.56
C ALA A 50 9.57 22.43 -6.48
N LEU A 51 10.81 21.92 -6.39
CA LEU A 51 11.33 20.84 -7.23
C LEU A 51 10.54 19.53 -7.05
N VAL A 52 10.17 19.18 -5.82
CA VAL A 52 9.40 17.96 -5.50
C VAL A 52 8.03 18.03 -6.15
N ALA A 53 7.33 19.15 -5.98
CA ALA A 53 6.01 19.36 -6.56
C ALA A 53 6.04 19.28 -8.10
N ARG A 54 7.01 19.94 -8.75
CA ARG A 54 7.18 19.86 -10.21
C ARG A 54 7.49 18.44 -10.68
N SER A 55 8.37 17.74 -9.97
CA SER A 55 8.78 16.37 -10.34
C SER A 55 7.61 15.39 -10.23
N VAL A 56 6.82 15.48 -9.16
CA VAL A 56 5.63 14.65 -8.99
C VAL A 56 4.56 14.95 -10.04
N LEU A 57 4.29 16.23 -10.34
CA LEU A 57 3.34 16.61 -11.38
C LEU A 57 3.80 16.18 -12.77
N ALA A 58 5.09 16.32 -13.09
CA ALA A 58 5.67 15.85 -14.34
C ALA A 58 5.53 14.32 -14.48
N PHE A 59 5.86 13.58 -13.42
CA PHE A 59 5.73 12.12 -13.36
C PHE A 59 4.27 11.68 -13.53
N LYS A 60 3.34 12.36 -12.84
CA LYS A 60 1.91 12.07 -12.91
C LYS A 60 1.33 12.37 -14.29
N ASP A 61 1.39 13.62 -14.72
CA ASP A 61 0.51 14.15 -15.75
C ASP A 61 1.13 14.10 -17.16
N HIS A 62 2.45 14.05 -17.26
CA HIS A 62 3.18 14.20 -18.53
C HIS A 62 3.83 12.89 -19.01
N GLY A 63 3.50 11.76 -18.39
CA GLY A 63 4.03 10.45 -18.79
C GLY A 63 5.55 10.35 -18.66
N ALA A 64 6.17 11.16 -17.78
CA ALA A 64 7.60 11.16 -17.52
C ALA A 64 8.02 9.95 -16.66
N ILE A 65 7.67 8.74 -17.11
CA ILE A 65 7.90 7.46 -16.42
C ILE A 65 9.38 7.28 -16.03
N GLY A 66 10.30 7.82 -16.83
CA GLY A 66 11.75 7.82 -16.53
C GLY A 66 12.13 8.53 -15.22
N LEU A 67 11.29 9.43 -14.69
CA LEU A 67 11.49 10.02 -13.37
C LEU A 67 11.32 9.00 -12.24
N GLY A 68 10.69 7.86 -12.49
CA GLY A 68 10.50 6.80 -11.50
C GLY A 68 11.83 6.34 -10.88
N ALA A 69 12.91 6.29 -11.66
CA ALA A 69 14.23 5.92 -11.16
C ALA A 69 14.81 6.95 -10.18
N ALA A 70 14.53 8.24 -10.37
CA ALA A 70 14.97 9.31 -9.48
C ALA A 70 14.07 9.44 -8.22
N LEU A 71 12.77 9.19 -8.36
CA LEU A 71 11.80 9.30 -7.28
C LEU A 71 11.77 8.04 -6.38
N GLY A 72 12.04 6.87 -6.95
CA GLY A 72 11.96 5.57 -6.26
C GLY A 72 12.77 5.49 -4.96
N PRO A 73 14.05 5.91 -4.93
CA PRO A 73 14.85 5.91 -3.71
C PRO A 73 14.25 6.75 -2.57
N GLY A 74 13.57 7.85 -2.89
CA GLY A 74 12.85 8.65 -1.90
C GLY A 74 11.69 7.87 -1.28
N LEU A 75 10.84 7.26 -2.10
CA LEU A 75 9.74 6.42 -1.60
C LEU A 75 10.26 5.21 -0.82
N ALA A 76 11.37 4.61 -1.24
CA ALA A 76 12.01 3.50 -0.54
C ALA A 76 12.40 3.86 0.91
N ARG A 77 12.94 5.06 1.11
CA ARG A 77 13.25 5.58 2.46
C ARG A 77 11.98 5.82 3.28
N ALA A 78 10.93 6.37 2.68
CA ALA A 78 9.65 6.54 3.35
C ALA A 78 9.02 5.19 3.76
N LEU A 79 9.14 4.16 2.93
CA LEU A 79 8.70 2.80 3.26
C LEU A 79 9.49 2.20 4.44
N ARG A 80 10.81 2.42 4.48
CA ARG A 80 11.64 2.00 5.62
C ARG A 80 11.19 2.63 6.92
N LEU A 81 11.03 3.96 6.93
CA LEU A 81 10.53 4.67 8.12
C LEU A 81 9.13 4.18 8.52
N ALA A 82 8.24 3.92 7.55
CA ALA A 82 6.90 3.42 7.84
C ALA A 82 6.93 2.02 8.48
N LEU A 83 7.84 1.14 8.05
CA LEU A 83 8.02 -0.20 8.63
C LEU A 83 8.63 -0.12 10.03
N GLU A 84 9.61 0.76 10.25
CA GLU A 84 10.22 0.99 11.55
C GLU A 84 9.17 1.47 12.56
N ARG A 85 8.35 2.45 12.18
CA ARG A 85 7.23 2.96 13.00
C ARG A 85 6.15 1.92 13.26
N ALA A 86 5.92 1.01 12.30
CA ALA A 86 4.97 -0.10 12.45
C ALA A 86 5.54 -1.24 13.31
N ALA A 87 6.85 -1.27 13.54
CA ALA A 87 7.53 -2.28 14.34
C ALA A 87 7.77 -1.83 15.79
N GLU A 88 7.55 -0.56 16.14
CA GLU A 88 7.68 -0.08 17.51
C GLU A 88 6.68 -0.79 18.45
N PRO A 89 7.12 -1.21 19.65
CA PRO A 89 6.37 -2.09 20.54
C PRO A 89 5.20 -1.36 21.21
N GLY A 90 4.04 -1.41 20.54
CA GLY A 90 2.72 -1.04 21.08
C GLY A 90 1.55 -1.76 20.42
N ALA A 91 1.80 -2.52 19.33
CA ALA A 91 0.78 -3.35 18.70
C ALA A 91 0.67 -4.71 19.41
N PRO A 92 -0.33 -4.96 20.27
CA PRO A 92 -0.63 -6.33 20.66
C PRO A 92 -0.96 -7.12 19.39
N THR A 93 -0.41 -8.32 19.26
CA THR A 93 -1.03 -9.36 18.43
C THR A 93 -2.28 -9.84 19.17
N PRO A 94 -3.51 -9.44 18.79
CA PRO A 94 -4.66 -10.22 19.20
C PRO A 94 -4.54 -11.57 18.50
N GLU A 95 -4.49 -12.63 19.30
CA GLU A 95 -4.62 -13.99 18.81
C GLU A 95 -5.82 -14.08 17.86
N PRO A 96 -5.71 -14.81 16.73
CA PRO A 96 -6.85 -14.99 15.85
C PRO A 96 -7.95 -15.72 16.62
N ALA A 97 -9.03 -14.98 16.91
CA ALA A 97 -10.27 -15.56 17.40
C ALA A 97 -10.70 -16.66 16.43
N HIS A 98 -10.56 -17.91 16.87
CA HIS A 98 -11.07 -19.10 16.21
C HIS A 98 -12.59 -19.07 16.24
N GLY A 99 -13.20 -18.38 15.27
CA GLY A 99 -14.61 -18.52 14.94
C GLY A 99 -14.79 -19.68 13.95
N PRO A 100 -15.77 -20.58 14.15
CA PRO A 100 -15.95 -21.74 13.27
C PRO A 100 -16.34 -21.27 11.86
N ALA A 101 -15.65 -21.81 10.86
CA ALA A 101 -16.00 -21.61 9.46
C ALA A 101 -17.44 -22.06 9.19
N PRO A 102 -18.27 -21.31 8.46
CA PRO A 102 -19.59 -21.79 8.07
C PRO A 102 -19.44 -22.99 7.14
N GLY A 103 -20.10 -24.07 7.55
CA GLY A 103 -20.03 -25.39 6.95
C GLY A 103 -20.39 -25.41 5.46
N ARG A 104 -19.70 -26.28 4.74
CA ARG A 104 -20.11 -26.78 3.44
C ARG A 104 -21.48 -27.44 3.58
N ALA A 105 -22.51 -26.83 2.99
CA ALA A 105 -23.70 -27.58 2.61
C ALA A 105 -23.39 -28.28 1.28
N ALA A 106 -23.35 -29.61 1.36
CA ALA A 106 -23.40 -30.51 0.22
C ALA A 106 -24.75 -30.37 -0.50
N GLY A 107 -24.71 -30.54 -1.82
CA GLY A 107 -25.87 -30.52 -2.71
C GLY A 107 -25.38 -30.80 -4.11
N ALA A 108 -25.01 -32.06 -4.35
CA ALA A 108 -24.61 -32.58 -5.64
C ALA A 108 -25.85 -32.79 -6.50
N GLU A 109 -25.83 -32.34 -7.75
CA GLU A 109 -26.52 -33.05 -8.82
C GLU A 109 -25.58 -33.19 -10.02
N SER A 110 -25.37 -34.46 -10.33
CA SER A 110 -24.51 -35.04 -11.35
C SER A 110 -25.15 -34.87 -12.73
N LEU A 111 -24.34 -34.54 -13.75
CA LEU A 111 -24.59 -34.96 -15.13
C LEU A 111 -23.25 -35.34 -15.77
N ALA A 112 -23.22 -36.60 -16.20
CA ALA A 112 -22.11 -37.37 -16.69
C ALA A 112 -21.76 -37.03 -18.15
N GLU A 113 -20.50 -37.21 -18.52
CA GLU A 113 -20.10 -37.52 -19.90
C GLU A 113 -19.10 -38.69 -19.91
N PRO A 114 -19.25 -39.65 -20.85
CA PRO A 114 -18.55 -40.93 -20.81
C PRO A 114 -17.19 -40.91 -21.53
N ARG A 115 -16.21 -41.67 -21.00
CA ARG A 115 -15.01 -42.13 -21.72
C ARG A 115 -15.26 -43.53 -22.28
N PRO A 116 -14.78 -43.87 -23.49
CA PRO A 116 -14.80 -45.24 -23.96
C PRO A 116 -13.65 -46.07 -23.37
N ALA A 117 -13.92 -47.38 -23.25
CA ALA A 117 -13.09 -48.42 -22.66
C ALA A 117 -12.42 -49.32 -23.71
N ALA A 118 -11.28 -49.91 -23.34
CA ALA A 118 -10.72 -51.23 -23.71
C ALA A 118 -9.23 -51.23 -23.31
N GLY A 119 -8.57 -52.23 -22.71
CA GLY A 119 -8.84 -53.63 -22.35
C GLY A 119 -7.58 -54.17 -21.62
N PRO A 120 -7.53 -55.46 -21.18
CA PRO A 120 -6.84 -55.87 -19.95
C PRO A 120 -5.56 -56.72 -20.14
N ALA A 121 -4.72 -56.80 -19.09
CA ALA A 121 -3.76 -57.89 -18.80
C ALA A 121 -3.14 -57.66 -17.38
N THR A 122 -3.57 -58.36 -16.32
CA THR A 122 -3.04 -59.62 -15.73
C THR A 122 -1.64 -59.54 -15.08
N GLY A 123 -1.62 -59.32 -13.74
CA GLY A 123 -0.76 -59.83 -12.63
C GLY A 123 0.79 -59.87 -12.71
N PRO A 124 1.52 -60.21 -11.62
CA PRO A 124 1.14 -60.35 -10.19
C PRO A 124 1.97 -59.47 -9.22
N GLU A 125 1.54 -59.37 -7.96
CA GLU A 125 2.29 -58.80 -6.82
C GLU A 125 3.54 -59.63 -6.47
N PRO A 126 4.54 -59.03 -5.78
CA PRO A 126 4.93 -59.63 -4.50
C PRO A 126 5.32 -58.64 -3.37
N SER A 127 4.76 -58.93 -2.19
CA SER A 127 5.36 -58.99 -0.83
C SER A 127 6.23 -57.86 -0.24
N ALA A 128 5.62 -57.17 0.75
CA ALA A 128 6.04 -56.97 2.15
C ALA A 128 7.54 -56.92 2.57
N GLU A 129 7.94 -55.71 3.02
CA GLU A 129 8.63 -55.33 4.29
C GLU A 129 10.05 -55.86 4.62
N PRO A 130 10.95 -55.07 5.25
CA PRO A 130 10.65 -54.27 6.45
C PRO A 130 11.24 -52.85 6.54
N GLU A 131 10.74 -52.19 7.59
CA GLU A 131 11.06 -50.88 8.13
C GLU A 131 12.57 -50.63 8.32
N ALA A 132 13.02 -49.44 7.89
CA ALA A 132 14.26 -48.83 8.33
C ALA A 132 13.94 -47.40 8.81
N GLU A 133 14.18 -47.18 10.09
CA GLU A 133 14.05 -45.92 10.81
C GLU A 133 14.85 -44.77 10.14
N PRO A 134 14.44 -43.50 10.32
CA PRO A 134 14.98 -42.38 9.59
C PRO A 134 16.36 -41.98 10.14
N GLU A 135 17.40 -42.10 9.32
CA GLU A 135 18.69 -41.51 9.64
C GLU A 135 18.59 -39.98 9.65
N ALA A 136 19.19 -39.42 10.70
CA ALA A 136 19.09 -38.06 11.14
C ALA A 136 19.54 -37.02 10.10
N ALA A 137 18.82 -35.91 10.10
CA ALA A 137 19.09 -34.72 9.32
C ALA A 137 20.52 -34.17 9.49
N PRO A 138 21.16 -33.64 8.43
CA PRO A 138 22.20 -32.66 8.60
C PRO A 138 21.55 -31.30 8.90
N GLY A 139 21.65 -30.88 10.18
CA GLY A 139 21.70 -29.49 10.62
C GLY A 139 20.59 -28.56 10.13
N ALA A 140 19.41 -28.62 10.76
CA ALA A 140 18.51 -27.48 10.76
C ALA A 140 19.16 -26.36 11.58
N GLU A 141 19.70 -25.36 10.88
CA GLU A 141 20.14 -24.08 11.45
C GLU A 141 19.06 -23.53 12.42
N PRO A 142 19.38 -23.29 13.70
CA PRO A 142 18.43 -22.74 14.64
C PRO A 142 18.20 -21.24 14.36
N GLY A 143 16.96 -20.89 14.00
CA GLY A 143 16.47 -19.51 14.14
C GLY A 143 16.21 -18.70 12.86
N ALA A 144 15.84 -19.32 11.73
CA ALA A 144 15.33 -18.57 10.59
C ALA A 144 13.98 -17.91 10.93
N VAL A 145 14.02 -16.69 11.47
CA VAL A 145 12.84 -15.86 11.73
C VAL A 145 12.04 -15.76 10.44
N ARG A 146 10.81 -16.29 10.43
CA ARG A 146 9.94 -16.19 9.24
C ARG A 146 9.71 -14.70 8.94
N PRO A 147 9.98 -14.23 7.72
CA PRO A 147 9.83 -12.82 7.41
C PRO A 147 8.35 -12.41 7.55
N ARG A 148 8.10 -11.31 8.26
CA ARG A 148 6.78 -10.69 8.33
C ARG A 148 6.39 -10.20 6.93
N VAL A 149 5.21 -10.62 6.47
CA VAL A 149 4.72 -10.29 5.13
C VAL A 149 3.84 -9.05 5.20
N TRP A 150 4.21 -8.01 4.44
CA TRP A 150 3.51 -6.73 4.39
C TRP A 150 2.86 -6.54 3.02
N TRP A 151 1.55 -6.33 2.99
CA TRP A 151 0.85 -5.94 1.77
C TRP A 151 0.92 -4.43 1.57
N LEU A 152 1.38 -4.03 0.38
CA LEU A 152 1.43 -2.63 -0.03
C LEU A 152 0.21 -2.31 -0.88
N VAL A 153 -0.68 -1.49 -0.33
CA VAL A 153 -1.96 -1.14 -0.97
C VAL A 153 -1.97 0.33 -1.35
N SER A 154 -2.15 0.60 -2.64
CA SER A 154 -2.31 1.96 -3.16
C SER A 154 -3.76 2.29 -3.50
N PRO A 155 -4.13 3.58 -3.56
CA PRO A 155 -5.42 3.99 -4.08
C PRO A 155 -5.64 3.45 -5.50
N PRO A 156 -6.89 3.10 -5.87
CA PRO A 156 -7.15 2.69 -7.24
C PRO A 156 -7.01 3.90 -8.17
N SER A 157 -6.14 3.79 -9.17
CA SER A 157 -6.08 4.75 -10.28
C SER A 157 -7.46 4.88 -10.94
N SER A 158 -7.98 6.11 -11.04
CA SER A 158 -9.29 6.37 -11.65
C SER A 158 -9.28 5.93 -13.12
N LEU A 159 -10.40 5.40 -13.62
CA LEU A 159 -10.53 4.92 -14.99
C LEU A 159 -10.13 5.98 -16.02
N ARG A 160 -10.48 7.24 -15.78
CA ARG A 160 -10.07 8.37 -16.64
C ARG A 160 -8.57 8.62 -16.62
N SER A 161 -7.91 8.45 -15.47
CA SER A 161 -6.45 8.54 -15.34
C SER A 161 -5.74 7.39 -16.04
N ARG A 162 -6.29 6.16 -15.94
CA ARG A 162 -5.78 4.99 -16.69
C ARG A 162 -5.91 5.18 -18.19
N LEU A 163 -7.07 5.66 -18.64
CA LEU A 163 -7.35 5.87 -20.07
C LEU A 163 -6.54 7.05 -20.65
N SER A 164 -6.25 8.09 -19.86
CA SER A 164 -5.47 9.23 -20.37
C SER A 164 -3.95 9.07 -20.24
N ARG A 165 -3.45 8.15 -19.40
CA ARG A 165 -2.00 8.00 -19.12
C ARG A 165 -1.41 6.65 -19.53
N GLY A 166 -2.21 5.58 -19.57
CA GLY A 166 -1.74 4.23 -19.90
C GLY A 166 -0.93 3.51 -18.81
N PHE A 167 -0.64 4.15 -17.67
CA PHE A 167 0.06 3.54 -16.52
C PHE A 167 -0.47 4.05 -15.16
N ASP A 168 -0.09 3.38 -14.07
CA ASP A 168 -0.40 3.77 -12.69
C ASP A 168 0.86 4.34 -12.01
N PRO A 169 0.93 5.67 -11.74
CA PRO A 169 2.11 6.31 -11.19
C PRO A 169 2.60 5.71 -9.88
N VAL A 170 1.69 5.36 -8.97
CA VAL A 170 2.06 4.81 -7.66
C VAL A 170 2.67 3.42 -7.83
N GLN A 171 2.13 2.61 -8.73
CA GLN A 171 2.68 1.28 -9.00
C GLN A 171 4.04 1.33 -9.69
N VAL A 172 4.24 2.26 -10.63
CA VAL A 172 5.56 2.50 -11.25
C VAL A 172 6.57 2.94 -10.20
N LEU A 173 6.21 3.93 -9.38
CA LEU A 173 7.09 4.43 -8.32
C LEU A 173 7.41 3.34 -7.29
N LEU A 174 6.41 2.54 -6.92
CA LEU A 174 6.58 1.43 -6.00
C LEU A 174 7.52 0.36 -6.54
N ARG A 175 7.46 0.05 -7.84
CA ARG A 175 8.41 -0.88 -8.49
C ARG A 175 9.85 -0.40 -8.34
N HIS A 176 10.11 0.89 -8.57
CA HIS A 176 11.45 1.46 -8.38
C HIS A 176 11.88 1.47 -6.91
N ALA A 177 10.96 1.80 -5.99
CA ALA A 177 11.25 1.77 -4.56
C ALA A 177 11.65 0.35 -4.10
N LEU A 178 10.87 -0.66 -4.49
CA LEU A 178 11.15 -2.06 -4.14
C LEU A 178 12.44 -2.59 -4.78
N GLY A 179 12.76 -2.16 -6.00
CA GLY A 179 14.07 -2.46 -6.60
C GLY A 179 15.23 -1.88 -5.81
N ALA A 180 15.04 -0.72 -5.16
CA ALA A 180 16.07 -0.04 -4.38
C ALA A 180 16.21 -0.55 -2.93
N THR A 181 15.16 -1.12 -2.32
CA THR A 181 15.19 -1.49 -0.89
C THR A 181 14.72 -2.91 -0.57
N GLY A 182 14.26 -3.68 -1.56
CA GLY A 182 13.64 -4.99 -1.34
C GLY A 182 14.57 -6.00 -0.68
N GLY A 183 15.82 -6.11 -1.15
CA GLY A 183 16.81 -7.03 -0.57
C GLY A 183 17.21 -6.67 0.86
N GLU A 184 17.41 -5.38 1.13
CA GLU A 184 17.71 -4.86 2.48
C GLU A 184 16.57 -5.19 3.46
N LEU A 185 15.32 -4.96 3.05
CA LEU A 185 14.16 -5.22 3.90
C LEU A 185 13.90 -6.71 4.11
N GLU A 186 14.12 -7.54 3.09
CA GLU A 186 14.01 -8.98 3.22
C GLU A 186 15.05 -9.53 4.20
N TYR A 187 16.28 -9.01 4.16
CA TYR A 187 17.33 -9.31 5.15
C TYR A 187 16.92 -8.89 6.58
N ARG A 188 16.23 -7.76 6.74
CA ARG A 188 15.64 -7.34 8.02
C ARG A 188 14.37 -8.11 8.42
N GLY A 189 14.00 -9.16 7.69
CA GLY A 189 12.83 -9.99 7.99
C GLY A 189 11.49 -9.40 7.55
N HIS A 190 11.48 -8.48 6.59
CA HIS A 190 10.28 -7.87 6.02
C HIS A 190 10.11 -8.25 4.55
N ARG A 191 9.07 -9.03 4.24
CA ARG A 191 8.72 -9.37 2.85
C ARG A 191 7.60 -8.46 2.36
N LEU A 192 7.94 -7.50 1.49
CA LEU A 192 6.97 -6.57 0.91
C LEU A 192 6.27 -7.18 -0.31
N ARG A 193 4.94 -7.12 -0.33
CA ARG A 193 4.09 -7.61 -1.42
C ARG A 193 3.24 -6.49 -2.01
N PRO A 194 3.54 -5.99 -3.23
CA PRO A 194 2.62 -5.15 -3.97
C PRO A 194 1.26 -5.82 -4.13
N GLY A 195 0.20 -5.09 -3.81
CA GLY A 195 -1.18 -5.54 -3.99
C GLY A 195 -1.95 -4.78 -5.08
N PRO A 196 -1.44 -4.63 -6.32
CA PRO A 196 -2.23 -3.99 -7.37
C PRO A 196 -3.53 -4.79 -7.58
N GLY A 197 -4.66 -4.08 -7.61
CA GLY A 197 -5.97 -4.70 -7.84
C GLY A 197 -6.58 -5.41 -6.62
N LEU A 198 -6.07 -5.19 -5.40
CA LEU A 198 -6.82 -5.56 -4.17
C LEU A 198 -8.02 -4.65 -3.93
N VAL A 199 -7.90 -3.40 -4.38
CA VAL A 199 -8.94 -2.38 -4.33
C VAL A 199 -9.29 -1.88 -5.73
N ARG A 200 -10.48 -1.31 -5.88
CA ARG A 200 -10.99 -0.71 -7.11
C ARG A 200 -11.86 0.51 -6.78
N PRO A 201 -12.10 1.43 -7.73
CA PRO A 201 -13.09 2.46 -7.54
C PRO A 201 -14.47 1.81 -7.34
N SER A 202 -15.30 2.41 -6.48
CA SER A 202 -16.69 1.99 -6.34
C SER A 202 -17.47 2.25 -7.63
N ARG A 203 -18.63 1.61 -7.79
CA ARG A 203 -19.50 1.86 -8.96
C ARG A 203 -19.92 3.34 -9.02
N THR A 204 -20.26 3.92 -7.88
CA THR A 204 -20.63 5.33 -7.74
C THR A 204 -19.47 6.25 -8.14
N ALA A 205 -18.25 5.99 -7.66
CA ALA A 205 -17.07 6.77 -8.02
C ALA A 205 -16.72 6.63 -9.51
N THR A 206 -16.87 5.43 -10.07
CA THR A 206 -16.67 5.14 -11.49
C THR A 206 -17.62 5.98 -12.35
N LEU A 207 -18.92 5.92 -12.07
CA LEU A 207 -19.94 6.68 -12.79
C LEU A 207 -19.76 8.19 -12.62
N GLY A 208 -19.41 8.65 -11.41
CA GLY A 208 -19.10 10.06 -11.16
C GLY A 208 -17.90 10.58 -11.95
N SER A 209 -16.87 9.74 -12.16
CA SER A 209 -15.67 10.10 -12.92
C SER A 209 -15.91 10.25 -14.43
N LEU A 210 -16.97 9.62 -14.95
CA LEU A 210 -17.37 9.69 -16.36
C LEU A 210 -18.21 10.94 -16.66
N ASN A 211 -18.74 11.63 -15.64
CA ASN A 211 -19.54 12.84 -15.82
C ASN A 211 -18.63 14.07 -16.06
N PRO A 212 -18.64 14.69 -17.27
CA PRO A 212 -17.76 15.83 -17.58
C PRO A 212 -18.04 17.08 -16.73
N ARG A 213 -19.28 17.22 -16.22
CA ARG A 213 -19.69 18.34 -15.35
C ARG A 213 -19.07 18.25 -13.96
N HIS A 214 -18.72 17.04 -13.50
CA HIS A 214 -18.03 16.80 -12.22
C HIS A 214 -16.54 17.21 -12.24
N ALA A 215 -15.90 17.27 -13.42
CA ALA A 215 -14.51 17.71 -13.56
C ALA A 215 -14.35 19.24 -13.44
N ARG A 216 -15.39 20.02 -13.80
CA ARG A 216 -15.38 21.49 -13.71
C ARG A 216 -15.73 22.01 -12.31
N GLN A 217 -16.47 21.25 -11.52
CA GLN A 217 -16.71 21.57 -10.10
C GLN A 217 -15.57 21.06 -9.22
N LYS A 218 -14.37 21.66 -9.34
CA LYS A 218 -13.39 21.74 -8.24
C LYS A 218 -14.04 22.55 -7.11
N SER A 219 -14.98 21.94 -6.38
CA SER A 219 -15.75 22.62 -5.34
C SER A 219 -14.82 23.01 -4.20
N ARG A 220 -14.78 24.31 -3.95
CA ARG A 220 -14.07 25.02 -2.90
C ARG A 220 -14.48 24.43 -1.53
N GLY A 221 -13.55 23.81 -0.80
CA GLY A 221 -13.73 23.41 0.60
C GLY A 221 -13.17 22.04 0.98
N ALA A 222 -12.42 21.97 2.08
CA ALA A 222 -11.88 20.73 2.66
C ALA A 222 -12.99 19.73 3.05
N GLN A 223 -14.15 20.22 3.47
CA GLN A 223 -15.34 19.43 3.84
C GLN A 223 -15.96 18.69 2.64
N ALA A 224 -15.98 19.32 1.46
CA ALA A 224 -16.48 18.71 0.22
C ALA A 224 -15.55 17.60 -0.29
N ARG A 225 -14.23 17.68 0.00
CA ARG A 225 -13.26 16.61 -0.33
C ARG A 225 -13.40 15.38 0.56
N ARG A 226 -13.67 15.57 1.87
CA ARG A 226 -13.96 14.46 2.80
C ARG A 226 -15.22 13.68 2.39
N ARG A 227 -16.32 14.38 2.11
CA ARG A 227 -17.59 13.76 1.71
C ARG A 227 -17.52 13.00 0.38
N ARG A 228 -16.61 13.37 -0.52
CA ARG A 228 -16.41 12.66 -1.81
C ARG A 228 -15.57 11.39 -1.71
N SER A 229 -14.77 11.24 -0.65
CA SER A 229 -13.83 10.11 -0.54
C SER A 229 -14.48 8.88 0.10
N VAL A 230 -15.42 9.07 1.02
CA VAL A 230 -16.16 7.96 1.64
C VAL A 230 -17.02 7.25 0.60
N GLY A 231 -16.89 5.93 0.51
CA GLY A 231 -17.60 5.11 -0.47
C GLY A 231 -17.01 5.19 -1.88
N SER A 232 -15.83 5.80 -2.06
CA SER A 232 -15.17 5.89 -3.36
C SER A 232 -14.33 4.65 -3.70
N ILE A 233 -13.98 3.83 -2.70
CA ILE A 233 -13.15 2.64 -2.85
C ILE A 233 -13.95 1.39 -2.45
N ALA A 234 -13.73 0.29 -3.17
CA ALA A 234 -14.29 -1.01 -2.86
C ALA A 234 -13.23 -2.11 -3.03
N LEU A 235 -13.38 -3.21 -2.30
CA LEU A 235 -12.55 -4.40 -2.48
C LEU A 235 -12.87 -5.11 -3.80
N THR A 236 -11.84 -5.70 -4.40
CA THR A 236 -12.01 -6.71 -5.46
C THR A 236 -12.29 -8.09 -4.85
N ARG A 237 -12.67 -9.08 -5.68
CA ARG A 237 -12.78 -10.48 -5.22
C ARG A 237 -11.45 -10.97 -4.63
N ARG A 238 -10.33 -10.63 -5.28
CA ARG A 238 -8.98 -10.93 -4.80
C ARG A 238 -8.68 -10.25 -3.46
N GLY A 239 -9.02 -8.97 -3.32
CA GLY A 239 -8.89 -8.24 -2.06
C GLY A 239 -9.62 -8.93 -0.91
N ARG A 240 -10.89 -9.33 -1.12
CA ARG A 240 -11.70 -10.04 -0.11
C ARG A 240 -11.08 -11.37 0.33
N ALA A 241 -10.36 -12.05 -0.55
CA ALA A 241 -9.74 -13.33 -0.24
C ALA A 241 -8.38 -13.20 0.47
N LEU A 242 -7.61 -12.13 0.20
CA LEU A 242 -6.21 -12.01 0.63
C LEU A 242 -5.98 -11.07 1.82
N LEU A 243 -6.91 -10.16 2.10
CA LEU A 243 -6.75 -9.12 3.12
C LEU A 243 -7.16 -9.49 4.55
N PRO A 244 -8.08 -10.45 4.81
CA PRO A 244 -8.38 -10.83 6.19
C PRO A 244 -7.12 -11.28 6.94
N GLY A 245 -6.84 -10.65 8.09
CA GLY A 245 -5.67 -10.91 8.93
C GLY A 245 -4.32 -10.43 8.36
N ALA A 246 -4.32 -9.75 7.20
CA ALA A 246 -3.11 -9.29 6.54
C ALA A 246 -2.51 -8.05 7.22
N GLU A 247 -1.18 -8.00 7.35
CA GLU A 247 -0.45 -6.77 7.69
C GLU A 247 -0.38 -5.88 6.45
N VAL A 248 -0.81 -4.62 6.58
CA VAL A 248 -0.92 -3.68 5.47
C VAL A 248 -0.22 -2.38 5.78
N LEU A 249 0.55 -1.91 4.80
CA LEU A 249 1.01 -0.53 4.68
C LEU A 249 0.34 0.11 3.47
N LEU A 250 -0.20 1.31 3.66
CA LEU A 250 -0.75 2.11 2.56
C LEU A 250 0.38 2.80 1.82
N VAL A 251 0.23 2.95 0.50
CA VAL A 251 1.20 3.66 -0.33
C VAL A 251 0.47 4.66 -1.22
N ASP A 252 0.86 5.92 -1.14
CA ASP A 252 0.34 6.97 -2.01
C ASP A 252 1.49 7.82 -2.56
N ASP A 253 1.19 8.66 -3.55
CA ASP A 253 2.17 9.59 -4.08
C ASP A 253 2.25 10.89 -3.25
N VAL A 254 1.11 11.51 -2.96
CA VAL A 254 1.04 12.82 -2.30
C VAL A 254 -0.02 12.82 -1.20
N LEU A 255 0.41 13.04 0.03
CA LEU A 255 -0.46 13.35 1.15
C LEU A 255 -0.89 14.83 1.07
N THR A 256 -2.20 15.05 1.06
CA THR A 256 -2.78 16.40 1.18
C THR A 256 -3.68 16.47 2.41
N SER A 257 -4.99 16.24 2.27
CA SER A 257 -5.89 16.14 3.42
C SER A 257 -5.81 14.79 4.13
N GLY A 258 -5.31 13.74 3.47
CA GLY A 258 -5.37 12.36 3.98
C GLY A 258 -6.70 11.63 3.69
N SER A 259 -7.64 12.25 2.95
CA SER A 259 -8.97 11.65 2.71
C SER A 259 -8.93 10.32 1.94
N THR A 260 -7.98 10.16 1.02
CA THR A 260 -7.81 8.91 0.27
C THR A 260 -7.30 7.78 1.17
N LEU A 261 -6.28 8.08 1.99
CA LEU A 261 -5.73 7.12 2.96
C LEU A 261 -6.77 6.73 4.00
N ALA A 262 -7.60 7.68 4.45
CA ALA A 262 -8.68 7.40 5.39
C ALA A 262 -9.74 6.45 4.81
N GLU A 263 -10.10 6.62 3.53
CA GLU A 263 -11.02 5.69 2.87
C GLU A 263 -10.39 4.31 2.66
N LEU A 264 -9.11 4.25 2.27
CA LEU A 264 -8.38 2.98 2.19
C LEU A 264 -8.36 2.28 3.54
N HIS A 265 -7.94 2.97 4.60
CA HIS A 265 -7.93 2.45 5.96
C HIS A 265 -9.31 1.89 6.32
N ARG A 266 -10.38 2.68 6.16
CA ARG A 266 -11.75 2.23 6.46
C ARG A 266 -12.12 0.96 5.70
N VAL A 267 -11.87 0.90 4.39
CA VAL A 267 -12.24 -0.26 3.55
C VAL A 267 -11.44 -1.52 3.92
N LEU A 268 -10.15 -1.36 4.22
CA LEU A 268 -9.24 -2.46 4.53
C LEU A 268 -9.44 -2.98 5.95
N SER A 269 -9.61 -2.09 6.94
CA SER A 269 -9.92 -2.47 8.33
C SER A 269 -11.29 -3.15 8.43
N CYS A 270 -12.32 -2.67 7.70
CA CYS A 270 -13.60 -3.38 7.59
C CYS A 270 -13.47 -4.77 6.90
N ALA A 271 -12.38 -5.03 6.17
CA ALA A 271 -12.09 -6.33 5.57
C ALA A 271 -11.34 -7.27 6.53
N GLY A 272 -11.02 -6.81 7.74
CA GLY A 272 -10.20 -7.54 8.71
C GLY A 272 -8.69 -7.44 8.47
N ALA A 273 -8.22 -6.49 7.66
CA ALA A 273 -6.79 -6.22 7.53
C ALA A 273 -6.29 -5.33 8.68
N ARG A 274 -5.02 -5.51 9.08
CA ARG A 274 -4.33 -4.65 10.05
C ARG A 274 -3.54 -3.59 9.30
N VAL A 275 -3.99 -2.35 9.36
CA VAL A 275 -3.34 -1.22 8.67
C VAL A 275 -2.46 -0.47 9.66
N HIS A 276 -1.14 -0.56 9.48
CA HIS A 276 -0.16 -0.01 10.44
C HIS A 276 0.23 1.44 10.17
N GLY A 277 -0.03 1.93 8.96
CA GLY A 277 0.39 3.26 8.56
C GLY A 277 0.44 3.42 7.04
N ALA A 278 1.05 4.52 6.61
CA ALA A 278 1.24 4.83 5.21
C ALA A 278 2.65 5.34 4.89
N ALA A 279 3.10 5.10 3.66
CA ALA A 279 4.24 5.75 3.06
C ALA A 279 3.78 6.60 1.87
N VAL A 280 4.23 7.85 1.82
CA VAL A 280 3.96 8.76 0.71
C VAL A 280 5.25 9.34 0.16
N PHE A 281 5.27 9.65 -1.14
CA PHE A 281 6.44 10.32 -1.70
C PHE A 281 6.53 11.76 -1.21
N ALA A 282 5.41 12.49 -1.16
CA ALA A 282 5.44 13.88 -0.72
C ALA A 282 4.24 14.25 0.19
N ALA A 283 4.46 15.15 1.15
CA ALA A 283 3.40 15.70 1.99
C ALA A 283 3.23 17.21 1.75
N ALA A 284 2.00 17.64 1.45
CA ALA A 284 1.67 19.05 1.31
C ALA A 284 1.47 19.71 2.68
N PRO A 285 1.83 21.00 2.81
CA PRO A 285 1.67 21.71 4.07
C PRO A 285 0.21 21.70 4.53
N GLY A 286 0.01 21.43 5.82
CA GLY A 286 -1.29 21.61 6.46
C GLY A 286 -1.69 23.10 6.49
N PRO A 287 -2.98 23.44 6.62
CA PRO A 287 -3.46 24.82 6.66
C PRO A 287 -2.88 25.67 7.82
N GLY A 288 -2.18 25.07 8.79
CA GLY A 288 -1.48 25.77 9.88
C GLY A 288 -0.03 26.17 9.59
N ALA A 289 0.67 25.48 8.66
CA ALA A 289 2.10 25.68 8.42
C ALA A 289 2.43 27.03 7.74
N ALA A 290 1.44 27.67 7.10
CA ALA A 290 1.62 29.00 6.50
C ALA A 290 1.84 30.11 7.55
N LYS A 291 1.47 29.90 8.82
CA LYS A 291 1.65 30.89 9.89
C LYS A 291 3.08 30.95 10.45
N GLU A 292 3.79 29.84 10.48
CA GLU A 292 5.18 29.80 10.99
C GLU A 292 6.18 30.42 9.99
N SER A 293 5.99 30.19 8.68
CA SER A 293 6.84 30.80 7.65
C SER A 293 6.74 32.33 7.59
N SER A 294 5.61 32.92 8.01
CA SER A 294 5.45 34.38 8.09
C SER A 294 6.07 34.97 9.35
N LEU A 295 6.14 34.21 10.45
CA LEU A 295 6.76 34.68 11.70
C LEU A 295 8.29 34.62 11.63
N VAL A 296 8.86 33.61 10.96
CA VAL A 296 10.33 33.51 10.76
C VAL A 296 10.87 34.56 9.76
N ARG A 297 10.02 35.11 8.88
CA ARG A 297 10.40 36.21 7.96
C ARG A 297 10.18 37.61 8.55
N ALA A 298 9.61 37.73 9.74
CA ALA A 298 9.32 39.00 10.41
C ALA A 298 10.34 39.35 11.52
N SER A 299 11.58 38.86 11.41
CA SER A 299 12.72 39.43 12.14
C SER A 299 13.88 39.70 11.19
N PRO A 300 14.05 40.98 10.82
CA PRO A 300 15.33 41.63 10.87
C PRO A 300 15.30 42.62 12.06
N GLU A 301 16.04 42.33 13.12
CA GLU A 301 16.54 43.40 14.01
C GLU A 301 17.86 43.89 13.42
N ALA A 302 17.86 45.15 12.98
CA ALA A 302 18.92 46.16 13.14
C ALA A 302 18.51 47.43 12.37
#